data_AF-A0A937QL85-F1
#
_entry.id   AF-A0A937QL85-F1
#
_cell.length_a   1.000
_cell.length_b   1.000
_cell.length_c   1.000
_cell.angle_alpha   90.00
_cell.angle_beta   90.00
_cell.angle_gamma   90.00
#
_symmetry.space_group_name_H-M   'P 1'
#
loop_
_entity.id
_entity.type
_entity.pdbx_description
1 polymer ?
#
loop_
_entity_poly.entity_id
_entity_poly.type
_entity_poly.pdbx_seq_one_letter_code
_entity_poly.pdbx_strand_id
1 'polypeptide(L)'
;MSLKRKRNVGLVGIVGLAAVLLMTAWTVMADYDYEQGIIWTPPEQEESIAGAWILSWPPAPEFGLTQPLIVQETLTPLDPSGNRLLLRNTEFNAPNVPPSTEPMYNYSWSDFVGVAVKTGRNTYEYRAYAYVQHYDGTDRGKIVAYGVMTGKTELIDQDHRYDSELYVTYYGPDSDVNPANGFPDEGAQPLVVFGPLEGQWFERVRLMPGPELPPPPEG
;
A
#
# COMPACT_ATOMS: atom_id res chain seq x y z
N MET A 1 0.09 -60.93 -11.22
CA MET A 1 -0.44 -59.56 -11.49
C MET A 1 -0.37 -59.32 -13.00
N SER A 2 -1.50 -59.17 -13.70
CA SER A 2 -1.53 -59.22 -15.18
C SER A 2 -0.85 -58.01 -15.83
N LEU A 3 -0.29 -58.19 -17.03
CA LEU A 3 0.45 -57.17 -17.79
C LEU A 3 -0.35 -55.87 -17.97
N LYS A 4 -1.69 -55.97 -18.10
CA LYS A 4 -2.61 -54.83 -18.17
C LYS A 4 -2.61 -53.98 -16.89
N ARG A 5 -2.50 -54.61 -15.72
CA ARG A 5 -2.49 -53.91 -14.42
C ARG A 5 -1.19 -53.11 -14.21
N LYS A 6 -0.05 -53.64 -14.66
CA LYS A 6 1.25 -52.92 -14.62
C LYS A 6 1.26 -51.72 -15.57
N ARG A 7 0.69 -51.87 -16.77
CA ARG A 7 0.60 -50.78 -17.76
C ARG A 7 -0.30 -49.63 -17.28
N ASN A 8 -1.41 -49.96 -16.63
CA ASN A 8 -2.33 -48.94 -16.09
C ASN A 8 -1.75 -48.20 -14.87
N VAL A 9 -1.00 -48.89 -14.00
CA VAL A 9 -0.29 -48.24 -12.87
C VAL A 9 0.82 -47.32 -13.36
N GLY A 10 1.58 -47.72 -14.39
CA GLY A 10 2.59 -46.85 -15.00
C GLY A 10 1.99 -45.59 -15.64
N LEU A 11 0.84 -45.72 -16.32
CA LEU A 11 0.13 -44.59 -16.93
C LEU A 11 -0.42 -43.61 -15.88
N VAL A 12 -0.99 -44.11 -14.78
CA VAL A 12 -1.47 -43.25 -13.68
C VAL A 12 -0.31 -42.53 -12.99
N GLY A 13 0.84 -43.20 -12.83
CA GLY A 13 2.06 -42.58 -12.29
C GLY A 13 2.58 -41.44 -13.18
N ILE A 14 2.59 -41.63 -14.51
CA ILE A 14 3.03 -40.60 -15.46
C ILE A 14 2.06 -39.44 -15.52
N VAL A 15 0.74 -39.69 -15.50
CA VAL A 15 -0.28 -38.63 -15.48
C VAL A 15 -0.22 -37.86 -14.15
N GLY A 16 -0.02 -38.54 -13.03
CA GLY A 16 0.18 -37.89 -11.72
C GLY A 16 1.44 -37.03 -11.70
N LEU A 17 2.56 -37.54 -12.23
CA LEU A 17 3.82 -36.77 -12.31
C LEU A 17 3.67 -35.56 -13.24
N ALA A 18 2.97 -35.71 -14.38
CA ALA A 18 2.69 -34.61 -15.29
C ALA A 18 1.76 -33.57 -14.66
N ALA A 19 0.76 -33.98 -13.88
CA ALA A 19 -0.13 -33.07 -13.16
C ALA A 19 0.59 -32.32 -12.05
N VAL A 20 1.50 -32.98 -11.31
CA VAL A 20 2.36 -32.32 -10.30
C VAL A 20 3.31 -31.35 -10.99
N LEU A 21 3.96 -31.75 -12.09
CA LEU A 21 4.85 -30.88 -12.86
C LEU A 21 4.12 -29.67 -13.45
N LEU A 22 2.89 -29.85 -13.94
CA LEU A 22 2.04 -28.78 -14.45
C LEU A 22 1.53 -27.87 -13.32
N MET A 23 1.22 -28.40 -12.13
CA MET A 23 0.86 -27.56 -10.97
C MET A 23 2.07 -26.81 -10.39
N THR A 24 3.26 -27.40 -10.37
CA THR A 24 4.51 -26.69 -10.03
C THR A 24 4.88 -25.68 -11.10
N ALA A 25 4.66 -25.97 -12.39
CA ALA A 25 4.87 -25.00 -13.46
C ALA A 25 3.83 -23.87 -13.39
N TRP A 26 2.59 -24.14 -13.00
CA TRP A 26 1.56 -23.12 -12.81
C TRP A 26 1.82 -22.25 -11.57
N THR A 27 2.27 -22.83 -10.46
CA THR A 27 2.66 -22.03 -9.27
C THR A 27 3.91 -21.22 -9.54
N VAL A 28 4.92 -21.79 -10.22
CA VAL A 28 6.09 -21.03 -10.66
C VAL A 28 5.68 -19.94 -11.67
N MET A 29 4.77 -20.19 -12.62
CA MET A 29 4.34 -19.14 -13.56
C MET A 29 3.33 -18.14 -12.98
N ALA A 30 2.56 -18.48 -11.94
CA ALA A 30 1.70 -17.54 -11.23
C ALA A 30 2.50 -16.61 -10.31
N ASP A 31 3.58 -17.11 -9.69
CA ASP A 31 4.58 -16.26 -9.04
C ASP A 31 5.39 -15.48 -10.10
N TYR A 32 5.74 -16.09 -11.23
CA TYR A 32 6.52 -15.43 -12.29
C TYR A 32 5.74 -14.32 -13.02
N ASP A 33 4.43 -14.44 -13.24
CA ASP A 33 3.62 -13.35 -13.84
C ASP A 33 3.30 -12.22 -12.83
N TYR A 34 3.51 -12.44 -11.53
CA TYR A 34 3.45 -11.38 -10.51
C TYR A 34 4.85 -10.78 -10.20
N GLU A 35 5.93 -11.56 -10.39
CA GLU A 35 7.33 -11.14 -10.25
C GLU A 35 7.94 -10.58 -11.55
N GLN A 36 7.36 -10.82 -12.72
CA GLN A 36 7.70 -10.14 -13.99
C GLN A 36 7.12 -8.71 -13.97
N GLY A 37 7.68 -7.88 -13.08
CA GLY A 37 7.28 -6.50 -12.89
C GLY A 37 8.40 -5.50 -13.09
N ILE A 38 9.58 -5.71 -12.48
CA ILE A 38 10.82 -4.97 -12.74
C ILE A 38 12.00 -5.83 -12.27
N ILE A 39 12.98 -6.07 -13.14
CA ILE A 39 14.33 -6.43 -12.69
C ILE A 39 14.86 -5.21 -11.95
N TRP A 40 14.85 -5.27 -10.62
CA TRP A 40 15.36 -4.20 -9.76
C TRP A 40 16.78 -3.85 -10.18
N THR A 41 16.92 -2.66 -10.74
CA THR A 41 18.21 -2.04 -11.01
C THR A 41 18.17 -0.71 -10.28
N PRO A 42 18.86 -0.57 -9.15
CA PRO A 42 18.81 0.67 -8.40
C PRO A 42 19.31 1.81 -9.30
N PRO A 43 18.68 3.01 -9.25
CA PRO A 43 19.08 4.13 -10.08
C PRO A 43 20.59 4.38 -9.99
N GLU A 44 21.23 4.61 -11.14
CA GLU A 44 22.67 4.84 -11.22
C GLU A 44 23.09 6.14 -10.50
N GLN A 45 22.15 7.07 -10.33
CA GLN A 45 22.32 8.33 -9.62
C GLN A 45 21.48 8.34 -8.34
N GLU A 46 21.92 9.12 -7.36
CA GLU A 46 21.15 9.34 -6.14
C GLU A 46 19.95 10.22 -6.47
N GLU A 47 18.74 9.72 -6.22
CA GLU A 47 17.50 10.41 -6.52
C GLU A 47 16.67 10.58 -5.24
N SER A 48 15.70 11.49 -5.32
CA SER A 48 14.76 11.76 -4.22
C SER A 48 13.38 11.27 -4.62
N ILE A 49 12.70 10.60 -3.68
CA ILE A 49 11.29 10.23 -3.81
C ILE A 49 10.33 11.41 -3.61
N ALA A 50 10.83 12.64 -3.40
CA ALA A 50 9.99 13.82 -3.23
C ALA A 50 9.06 14.04 -4.44
N GLY A 51 7.80 14.39 -4.19
CA GLY A 51 6.81 14.59 -5.25
C GLY A 51 5.48 13.89 -4.95
N ALA A 52 4.61 13.87 -5.96
CA ALA A 52 3.32 13.20 -5.90
C ALA A 52 3.39 11.82 -6.56
N TRP A 53 2.74 10.85 -5.93
CA TRP A 53 2.73 9.44 -6.31
C TRP A 53 1.30 8.91 -6.26
N ILE A 54 0.94 7.98 -7.14
CA ILE A 54 -0.36 7.32 -7.16
C ILE A 54 -0.18 5.81 -7.12
N LEU A 55 -0.97 5.17 -6.26
CA LEU A 55 -1.24 3.74 -6.28
C LEU A 55 -2.69 3.56 -6.75
N SER A 56 -2.89 2.62 -7.67
CA SER A 56 -4.21 2.15 -8.10
C SER A 56 -4.34 0.67 -7.75
N TRP A 57 -5.16 0.34 -6.76
CA TRP A 57 -5.48 -1.03 -6.42
C TRP A 57 -6.69 -1.48 -7.27
N PRO A 58 -6.61 -2.57 -8.05
CA PRO A 58 -7.78 -3.10 -8.74
C PRO A 58 -8.92 -3.45 -7.76
N PRO A 59 -10.19 -3.49 -8.24
CA PRO A 59 -11.30 -4.00 -7.46
C PRO A 59 -10.99 -5.42 -6.96
N ALA A 60 -11.16 -5.64 -5.66
CA ALA A 60 -10.91 -6.91 -4.98
C ALA A 60 -12.11 -7.23 -4.07
N PRO A 61 -13.12 -7.94 -4.59
CA PRO A 61 -14.38 -8.21 -3.88
C PRO A 61 -14.20 -8.90 -2.52
N GLU A 62 -13.16 -9.72 -2.38
CA GLU A 62 -12.77 -10.38 -1.13
C GLU A 62 -12.38 -9.40 -0.01
N PHE A 63 -11.96 -8.18 -0.36
CA PHE A 63 -11.69 -7.08 0.56
C PHE A 63 -12.83 -6.03 0.58
N GLY A 64 -13.97 -6.33 -0.05
CA GLY A 64 -15.10 -5.40 -0.17
C GLY A 64 -14.89 -4.26 -1.18
N LEU A 65 -13.82 -4.31 -1.99
CA LEU A 65 -13.53 -3.30 -3.01
C LEU A 65 -14.29 -3.61 -4.31
N THR A 66 -15.35 -2.85 -4.57
CA THR A 66 -16.18 -2.98 -5.79
C THR A 66 -15.74 -2.07 -6.94
N GLN A 67 -14.83 -1.14 -6.66
CA GLN A 67 -14.20 -0.21 -7.58
C GLN A 67 -12.70 -0.13 -7.26
N PRO A 68 -11.84 0.31 -8.20
CA PRO A 68 -10.41 0.42 -7.93
C PRO A 68 -10.19 1.41 -6.77
N LEU A 69 -9.33 1.12 -5.80
CA LEU A 69 -8.95 2.09 -4.78
C LEU A 69 -7.80 2.96 -5.30
N ILE A 70 -7.97 4.27 -5.33
CA ILE A 70 -6.96 5.22 -5.79
C ILE A 70 -6.42 5.99 -4.59
N VAL A 71 -5.12 5.88 -4.37
CA VAL A 71 -4.40 6.51 -3.27
C VAL A 71 -3.35 7.44 -3.85
N GLN A 72 -3.38 8.72 -3.48
CA GLN A 72 -2.30 9.65 -3.79
C GLN A 72 -1.47 9.94 -2.54
N GLU A 73 -0.16 9.78 -2.67
CA GLU A 73 0.81 10.20 -1.69
C GLU A 73 1.60 11.41 -2.18
N THR A 74 1.78 12.40 -1.31
CA THR A 74 2.61 13.58 -1.55
C THR A 74 3.74 13.61 -0.52
N LEU A 75 4.97 13.58 -1.03
CA LEU A 75 6.21 13.61 -0.24
C LEU A 75 6.89 14.97 -0.43
N THR A 76 6.86 15.80 0.61
CA THR A 76 7.42 17.17 0.59
C THR A 76 8.75 17.22 1.32
N PRO A 77 9.85 17.71 0.71
CA PRO A 77 11.13 17.86 1.42
C PRO A 77 11.02 18.72 2.67
N LEU A 78 11.53 18.21 3.80
CA LEU A 78 11.65 18.94 5.07
C LEU A 78 13.07 19.47 5.28
N ASP A 79 14.04 18.98 4.52
CA ASP A 79 15.41 19.46 4.51
C ASP A 79 15.95 19.60 3.06
N PRO A 80 16.98 20.44 2.84
CA PRO A 80 17.55 20.65 1.50
C PRO A 80 18.19 19.41 0.88
N SER A 81 18.55 18.42 1.70
CA SER A 81 19.16 17.16 1.22
C SER A 81 18.12 16.13 0.76
N GLY A 82 16.82 16.35 1.03
CA GLY A 82 15.77 15.37 0.75
C GLY A 82 15.87 14.09 1.58
N ASN A 83 16.57 14.16 2.73
CA ASN A 83 16.76 13.03 3.63
C ASN A 83 15.54 12.81 4.54
N ARG A 84 14.76 13.85 4.78
CA ARG A 84 13.50 13.79 5.51
C ARG A 84 12.41 14.45 4.68
N LEU A 85 11.30 13.75 4.54
CA LEU A 85 10.16 14.18 3.77
C LEU A 85 8.91 14.13 4.65
N LEU A 86 8.04 15.12 4.54
CA LEU A 86 6.68 15.08 5.06
C LEU A 86 5.86 14.21 4.10
N LEU A 87 5.24 13.17 4.64
CA LEU A 87 4.33 12.29 3.93
C LEU A 87 2.90 12.74 4.19
N ARG A 88 2.13 12.90 3.12
CA ARG A 88 0.67 13.03 3.18
C ARG A 88 0.03 12.06 2.20
N ASN A 89 -0.92 11.28 2.66
CA ASN A 89 -1.65 10.34 1.84
C ASN A 89 -3.14 10.73 1.81
N THR A 90 -3.75 10.67 0.63
CA THR A 90 -5.16 10.96 0.40
C THR A 90 -5.77 9.86 -0.46
N GLU A 91 -6.86 9.27 0.02
CA GLU A 91 -7.67 8.32 -0.73
C GLU A 91 -8.73 9.09 -1.53
N PHE A 92 -8.76 8.91 -2.85
CA PHE A 92 -9.69 9.64 -3.72
C PHE A 92 -11.08 9.02 -3.79
N ASN A 93 -11.15 7.73 -3.51
CA ASN A 93 -12.40 7.01 -3.36
C ASN A 93 -12.25 6.05 -2.20
N ALA A 94 -12.48 6.59 -1.00
CA ALA A 94 -12.77 5.76 0.17
C ALA A 94 -13.76 4.67 -0.28
N PRO A 95 -13.58 3.41 0.15
CA PRO A 95 -14.41 2.33 -0.31
C PRO A 95 -15.86 2.76 -0.10
N ASN A 96 -16.62 2.88 -1.20
CA ASN A 96 -18.06 3.09 -1.17
C ASN A 96 -18.64 1.77 -0.65
N VAL A 97 -18.39 1.47 0.61
CA VAL A 97 -19.04 0.36 1.28
C VAL A 97 -20.43 0.90 1.60
N PRO A 98 -21.50 0.43 0.93
CA PRO A 98 -22.84 0.74 1.40
C PRO A 98 -22.90 0.39 2.88
N PRO A 99 -23.57 1.20 3.72
CA PRO A 99 -23.58 1.02 5.17
C PRO A 99 -23.86 -0.44 5.49
N SER A 100 -22.81 -1.13 5.92
CA SER A 100 -22.85 -2.57 6.10
C SER A 100 -23.43 -2.83 7.49
N THR A 101 -24.16 -3.93 7.63
CA THR A 101 -24.64 -4.39 8.94
C THR A 101 -23.50 -4.90 9.83
N GLU A 102 -22.31 -5.06 9.28
CA GLU A 102 -21.08 -5.36 9.99
C GLU A 102 -20.35 -4.05 10.39
N PRO A 103 -20.17 -3.79 11.70
CA PRO A 103 -19.66 -2.51 12.24
C PRO A 103 -18.28 -2.11 11.70
N MET A 104 -17.47 -3.09 11.28
CA MET A 104 -16.10 -2.89 10.82
C MET A 104 -15.96 -2.18 9.46
N TYR A 105 -17.06 -2.08 8.72
CA TYR A 105 -17.07 -1.46 7.38
C TYR A 105 -17.67 -0.04 7.35
N ASN A 106 -18.11 0.50 8.50
CA ASN A 106 -18.60 1.88 8.62
C ASN A 106 -17.50 2.84 9.14
N TYR A 107 -16.24 2.53 8.82
CA TYR A 107 -15.10 3.31 9.26
C TYR A 107 -14.46 4.04 8.08
N SER A 108 -14.31 5.35 8.22
CA SER A 108 -13.53 6.18 7.31
C SER A 108 -12.21 6.54 7.97
N TRP A 109 -11.14 6.45 7.21
CA TRP A 109 -9.83 6.95 7.62
C TRP A 109 -9.76 8.45 7.39
N SER A 110 -9.07 9.17 8.28
CA SER A 110 -8.50 10.45 7.86
C SER A 110 -7.34 10.21 6.91
N ASP A 111 -7.00 11.20 6.08
CA ASP A 111 -5.71 11.28 5.39
C ASP A 111 -4.56 10.88 6.36
N PHE A 112 -3.65 10.00 5.92
CA PHE A 112 -2.45 9.74 6.72
C PHE A 112 -1.47 10.90 6.59
N VAL A 113 -0.86 11.28 7.72
CA VAL A 113 0.22 12.28 7.76
C VAL A 113 1.40 11.69 8.52
N GLY A 114 2.60 11.86 7.98
CA GLY A 114 3.78 11.18 8.48
C GLY A 114 5.09 11.78 8.01
N VAL A 115 6.15 11.02 8.21
CA VAL A 115 7.49 11.33 7.70
C VAL A 115 8.08 10.12 7.01
N ALA A 116 8.86 10.37 5.95
CA ALA A 116 9.75 9.40 5.34
C ALA A 116 11.20 9.85 5.56
N VAL A 117 12.07 8.93 5.99
CA VAL A 117 13.47 9.20 6.30
C VAL A 117 14.36 8.31 5.44
N LYS A 118 15.33 8.91 4.76
CA LYS A 118 16.28 8.21 3.90
C LYS A 118 17.18 7.30 4.74
N THR A 119 17.24 6.03 4.37
CA THR A 119 18.05 4.99 5.04
C THR A 119 19.13 4.39 4.14
N GLY A 120 19.06 4.67 2.83
CA GLY A 120 20.01 4.17 1.84
C GLY A 120 19.94 4.96 0.54
N ARG A 121 20.67 4.49 -0.49
CA ARG A 121 20.93 5.27 -1.73
C ARG A 121 19.65 5.77 -2.41
N ASN A 122 18.56 5.02 -2.31
CA ASN A 122 17.24 5.35 -2.86
C ASN A 122 16.12 4.73 -2.02
N THR A 123 16.39 4.49 -0.74
CA THR A 123 15.47 3.80 0.19
C THR A 123 15.10 4.71 1.34
N TYR A 124 13.84 4.64 1.73
CA TYR A 124 13.25 5.45 2.77
C TYR A 124 12.42 4.55 3.70
N GLU A 125 12.50 4.80 4.99
CA GLU A 125 11.55 4.26 5.97
C GLU A 125 10.54 5.33 6.30
N TYR A 126 9.25 5.01 6.21
CA TYR A 126 8.19 5.94 6.56
C TYR A 126 7.38 5.48 7.76
N ARG A 127 6.87 6.49 8.46
CA ARG A 127 5.88 6.33 9.53
C ARG A 127 4.82 7.41 9.37
N ALA A 128 3.56 7.02 9.30
CA ALA A 128 2.43 7.90 9.15
C ALA A 128 1.29 7.51 10.08
N TYR A 129 0.37 8.46 10.30
CA TYR A 129 -0.68 8.35 11.30
C TYR A 129 -2.01 8.84 10.75
N ALA A 130 -3.08 8.19 11.16
CA ALA A 130 -4.44 8.58 10.83
C ALA A 130 -5.39 8.35 12.02
N TYR A 131 -6.51 9.07 12.03
CA TYR A 131 -7.64 8.76 12.88
C TYR A 131 -8.61 7.88 12.11
N VAL A 132 -9.15 6.86 12.78
CA VAL A 132 -10.26 6.07 12.25
C VAL A 132 -11.54 6.61 12.87
N GLN A 133 -12.47 7.03 12.02
CA GLN A 133 -13.72 7.63 12.42
C GLN A 133 -14.90 6.74 12.02
N HIS A 134 -15.88 6.62 12.92
CA HIS A 134 -17.16 6.01 12.58
C HIS A 134 -18.07 7.06 11.96
N TYR A 135 -18.43 6.88 10.69
CA TYR A 135 -19.31 7.80 9.97
C TYR A 135 -20.77 7.48 10.30
N ASP A 136 -21.44 8.37 11.03
CA ASP A 136 -22.86 8.22 11.43
C ASP A 136 -23.83 9.03 10.54
N GLY A 137 -23.32 9.64 9.46
CA GLY A 137 -24.11 10.47 8.55
C GLY A 137 -24.24 11.95 8.99
N THR A 138 -23.59 12.36 10.07
CA THR A 138 -23.48 13.77 10.49
C THR A 138 -22.03 14.21 10.68
N ASP A 139 -21.77 15.49 10.40
CA ASP A 139 -20.43 16.05 10.20
C ASP A 139 -19.46 15.76 11.37
N ARG A 140 -18.38 15.03 11.03
CA ARG A 140 -17.28 14.51 11.88
C ARG A 140 -17.66 13.36 12.79
N GLY A 141 -17.50 12.15 12.24
CA GLY A 141 -17.67 10.88 12.94
C GLY A 141 -16.83 10.74 14.22
N LYS A 142 -17.30 9.90 15.15
CA LYS A 142 -16.59 9.59 16.41
C LYS A 142 -15.26 8.90 16.10
N ILE A 143 -14.15 9.38 16.66
CA ILE A 143 -12.87 8.63 16.61
C ILE A 143 -13.05 7.31 17.35
N VAL A 144 -12.81 6.21 16.66
CA VAL A 144 -12.94 4.85 17.18
C VAL A 144 -11.62 4.11 17.26
N ALA A 145 -10.59 4.59 16.55
CA ALA A 145 -9.24 4.07 16.65
C ALA A 145 -8.20 5.08 16.14
N TYR A 146 -6.94 4.82 16.46
CA TYR A 146 -5.78 5.49 15.90
C TYR A 146 -5.02 4.50 15.01
N GLY A 147 -4.75 4.88 13.77
CA GLY A 147 -3.99 4.10 12.80
C GLY A 147 -2.54 4.57 12.73
N VAL A 148 -1.61 3.62 12.77
CA VAL A 148 -0.17 3.86 12.53
C VAL A 148 0.24 3.03 11.33
N MET A 149 0.77 3.68 10.31
CA MET A 149 1.31 3.04 9.11
C MET A 149 2.84 3.15 9.14
N THR A 150 3.54 2.04 8.97
CA THR A 150 5.00 2.00 8.82
C THR A 150 5.38 1.13 7.65
N GLY A 151 6.41 1.51 6.91
CA GLY A 151 6.89 0.70 5.79
C GLY A 151 8.22 1.20 5.26
N LYS A 152 8.70 0.51 4.23
CA LYS A 152 9.87 0.87 3.45
C LYS A 152 9.45 1.20 2.03
N THR A 153 9.94 2.33 1.53
CA THR A 153 9.86 2.73 0.12
C THR A 153 11.23 2.58 -0.51
N GLU A 154 11.27 2.07 -1.73
CA GLU A 154 12.43 2.11 -2.61
C GLU A 154 12.10 2.75 -3.96
N LEU A 155 12.94 3.69 -4.40
CA LEU A 155 12.83 4.26 -5.74
C LEU A 155 13.49 3.32 -6.75
N ILE A 156 12.68 2.86 -7.70
CA ILE A 156 13.06 1.87 -8.70
C ILE A 156 13.63 2.58 -9.93
N ASP A 157 12.95 3.63 -10.37
CA ASP A 157 13.42 4.58 -11.38
C ASP A 157 12.79 5.96 -11.13
N GLN A 158 12.98 6.92 -12.04
CA GLN A 158 12.49 8.28 -11.89
C GLN A 158 10.97 8.39 -11.68
N ASP A 159 10.19 7.43 -12.19
CA ASP A 159 8.73 7.45 -12.22
C ASP A 159 8.08 6.30 -11.44
N HIS A 160 8.84 5.33 -10.94
CA HIS A 160 8.30 4.18 -10.20
C HIS A 160 8.99 3.99 -8.86
N ARG A 161 8.19 3.71 -7.83
CA ARG A 161 8.68 3.27 -6.52
C ARG A 161 7.91 2.04 -6.04
N TYR A 162 8.54 1.32 -5.13
CA TYR A 162 8.05 0.08 -4.55
C TYR A 162 8.00 0.20 -3.03
N ASP A 163 6.86 -0.14 -2.46
CA ASP A 163 6.68 -0.21 -1.01
C ASP A 163 6.66 -1.68 -0.54
N SER A 164 7.32 -1.90 0.58
CA SER A 164 7.53 -3.21 1.22
C SER A 164 7.47 -3.08 2.74
N GLU A 165 7.34 -4.24 3.40
CA GLU A 165 7.24 -4.34 4.85
C GLU A 165 6.18 -3.37 5.43
N LEU A 166 5.06 -3.19 4.72
CA LEU A 166 4.02 -2.25 5.12
C LEU A 166 3.16 -2.86 6.24
N TYR A 167 3.18 -2.23 7.40
CA TYR A 167 2.34 -2.55 8.55
C TYR A 167 1.35 -1.44 8.82
N VAL A 168 0.13 -1.84 9.12
CA VAL A 168 -0.90 -0.93 9.63
C VAL A 168 -1.37 -1.43 10.98
N THR A 169 -1.17 -0.61 12.00
CA THR A 169 -1.48 -0.94 13.39
C THR A 169 -2.59 -0.05 13.92
N TYR A 170 -3.58 -0.64 14.57
CA TYR A 170 -4.70 0.06 15.17
C TYR A 170 -4.61 0.04 16.68
N TYR A 171 -4.87 1.19 17.27
CA TYR A 171 -4.96 1.37 18.71
C TYR A 171 -6.37 1.85 19.05
N GLY A 172 -6.91 1.36 20.17
CA GLY A 172 -8.24 1.77 20.64
C GLY A 172 -8.28 3.25 21.04
N PRO A 173 -9.48 3.84 21.13
CA PRO A 173 -9.63 5.24 21.48
C PRO A 173 -9.22 5.52 22.94
N ASP A 174 -9.25 4.49 23.79
CA ASP A 174 -8.84 4.51 25.19
C ASP A 174 -7.37 4.10 25.38
N SER A 175 -6.61 3.86 24.30
CA SER A 175 -5.18 3.60 24.42
C SER A 175 -4.52 4.87 24.97
N ASP A 176 -3.72 4.77 26.03
CA ASP A 176 -3.09 5.93 26.68
C ASP A 176 -2.41 6.82 25.64
N VAL A 177 -3.04 7.95 25.28
CA VAL A 177 -2.54 8.83 24.22
C VAL A 177 -1.63 9.86 24.88
N ASN A 178 -0.36 9.87 24.47
CA ASN A 178 0.60 10.87 24.89
C ASN A 178 0.09 12.27 24.50
N PRO A 179 -0.18 13.14 25.49
CA PRO A 179 -0.81 14.44 25.23
C PRO A 179 0.10 15.40 24.43
N ALA A 180 1.41 15.13 24.36
CA ALA A 180 2.35 15.97 23.62
C ALA A 180 2.32 15.72 22.10
N ASN A 181 1.94 14.53 21.67
CA ASN A 181 2.04 14.15 20.25
C ASN A 181 0.79 13.42 19.70
N GLY A 182 -0.18 13.07 20.56
CA GLY A 182 -1.41 12.42 20.13
C GLY A 182 -1.26 10.93 19.79
N PHE A 183 -0.14 10.29 20.17
CA PHE A 183 0.13 8.87 19.89
C PHE A 183 -0.03 7.97 21.11
N PRO A 184 -0.36 6.68 20.94
CA PRO A 184 -0.32 5.71 22.02
C PRO A 184 1.03 5.72 22.74
N ASP A 185 0.99 5.69 24.08
CA ASP A 185 2.15 5.68 24.95
C ASP A 185 2.98 4.41 24.75
N GLU A 186 4.25 4.50 25.16
CA GLU A 186 5.18 3.38 25.08
C GLU A 186 4.64 2.18 25.87
N GLY A 187 4.38 1.07 25.18
CA GLY A 187 3.82 -0.16 25.76
C GLY A 187 2.31 -0.36 25.52
N ALA A 188 1.62 0.61 24.91
CA ALA A 188 0.24 0.44 24.48
C ALA A 188 0.10 -0.78 23.56
N GLN A 189 -0.87 -1.65 23.85
CA GLN A 189 -1.13 -2.84 23.06
C GLN A 189 -2.04 -2.50 21.87
N PRO A 190 -1.69 -2.91 20.64
CA PRO A 190 -2.55 -2.69 19.49
C PRO A 190 -3.79 -3.59 19.56
N LEU A 191 -4.92 -3.07 19.08
CA LEU A 191 -6.13 -3.86 18.89
C LEU A 191 -5.98 -4.84 17.72
N VAL A 192 -5.40 -4.34 16.62
CA VAL A 192 -5.20 -5.10 15.39
C VAL A 192 -3.88 -4.67 14.77
N VAL A 193 -3.15 -5.63 14.23
CA VAL A 193 -1.98 -5.41 13.37
C VAL A 193 -2.27 -6.09 12.04
N PHE A 194 -2.15 -5.34 10.96
CA PHE A 194 -2.26 -5.82 9.59
C PHE A 194 -0.89 -5.74 8.91
N GLY A 195 -0.50 -6.82 8.21
CA GLY A 195 0.75 -6.90 7.48
C GLY A 195 1.71 -8.02 7.95
N PRO A 196 2.93 -8.08 7.39
CA PRO A 196 3.42 -7.16 6.37
C PRO A 196 2.65 -7.32 5.06
N LEU A 197 2.33 -6.18 4.44
CA LEU A 197 1.95 -6.16 3.04
C LEU A 197 3.21 -5.91 2.22
N GLU A 198 3.41 -6.74 1.21
CA GLU A 198 4.48 -6.60 0.25
C GLU A 198 3.87 -6.22 -1.10
N GLY A 199 4.63 -5.54 -1.97
CA GLY A 199 4.25 -5.46 -3.36
C GLY A 199 3.54 -4.18 -3.82
N GLN A 200 3.52 -3.09 -3.05
CA GLN A 200 2.75 -1.92 -3.47
C GLN A 200 3.56 -1.05 -4.45
N TRP A 201 3.11 -1.02 -5.70
CA TRP A 201 3.72 -0.25 -6.77
C TRP A 201 3.06 1.13 -6.90
N PHE A 202 3.87 2.18 -6.88
CA PHE A 202 3.42 3.55 -7.08
C PHE A 202 4.05 4.15 -8.33
N GLU A 203 3.24 4.90 -9.07
CA GLU A 203 3.67 5.69 -10.22
C GLU A 203 3.75 7.16 -9.86
N ARG A 204 4.75 7.86 -10.37
CA ARG A 204 4.95 9.28 -10.11
C ARG A 204 3.98 10.11 -10.92
N VAL A 205 3.24 10.96 -10.22
CA VAL A 205 2.47 12.02 -10.88
C VAL A 205 3.43 13.15 -11.18
N ARG A 206 3.88 13.20 -12.43
CA ARG A 206 4.39 14.46 -12.98
C ARG A 206 3.23 15.44 -12.88
N LEU A 207 3.36 16.46 -12.03
CA LEU A 207 2.35 17.52 -11.89
C LEU A 207 1.86 17.86 -13.30
N MET A 208 0.61 17.53 -13.61
CA MET A 208 0.10 17.76 -14.96
C MET A 208 0.37 19.23 -15.28
N PRO A 209 0.87 19.57 -16.49
CA PRO A 209 1.03 20.96 -16.85
C PRO A 209 -0.31 21.66 -16.59
N GLY A 210 -0.28 22.67 -15.72
CA GLY A 210 -1.45 23.49 -15.46
C GLY A 210 -1.96 24.08 -16.76
N PRO A 211 -3.24 24.50 -16.82
CA PRO A 211 -3.71 25.22 -17.99
C PRO A 211 -2.76 26.40 -18.28
N GLU A 212 -2.38 26.57 -19.54
CA GLU A 212 -1.66 27.79 -19.95
C GLU A 212 -2.55 28.98 -19.58
N LEU A 213 -2.06 29.84 -18.69
CA LEU A 213 -2.77 31.07 -18.36
C LEU A 213 -2.77 31.94 -19.62
N PRO A 214 -3.91 32.53 -20.00
CA PRO A 214 -3.92 33.51 -21.07
C PRO A 214 -2.96 34.67 -20.72
N PRO A 215 -2.26 35.26 -21.71
CA PRO A 215 -1.42 36.40 -21.45
C PRO A 215 -2.22 37.53 -20.80
N PRO A 216 -1.61 38.35 -19.91
CA PRO A 216 -2.29 39.50 -19.32
C PRO A 216 -2.81 40.43 -20.44
N PRO A 217 -3.96 41.09 -20.26
CA PRO A 217 -4.48 42.02 -21.25
C PRO A 217 -3.48 43.15 -21.51
N GLU A 218 -3.26 43.48 -22.79
CA GLU A 218 -2.46 44.63 -23.19
C GLU A 218 -3.13 45.90 -22.63
N GLY A 219 -2.40 46.63 -21.79
CA GLY A 219 -2.78 47.94 -21.26
C GLY A 219 -2.27 49.07 -22.12
#